data_AF-A0A6C2UTS0-F1
#
_entry.id   AF-A0A6C2UTS0-F1
#
_cell.length_a   1.000
_cell.length_b   1.000
_cell.length_c   1.000
_cell.angle_alpha   90.00
_cell.angle_beta   90.00
_cell.angle_gamma   90.00
#
_symmetry.space_group_name_H-M   'P 1'
#
loop_
_entity.id
_entity.type
_entity.pdbx_description
1 polymer ?
#
loop_
_entity_poly.entity_id
_entity_poly.type
_entity_poly.pdbx_seq_one_letter_code
_entity_poly.pdbx_strand_id
1 'polypeptide(L)'
;MHKTLLDPGHKGFHGLKKTMELAGAKKNPEGLVAKTFFAMERIAKHAAFECEECGDCFLSENFGFCTMGGCAKGLANAPCGDAKPDGTCGNEEGVVCRGEQIYLAAKAEEGGLARLRTTINNPRNASLEHSSSILNYLFGKDHTMKNAIITIGEDIHASIPKHGAVMRELHNLGEGAYENDSPQLDYVRALIENQAAEGADYIAINVDDFGDSDPQLSVKIMVEYVKLVRKWGGMVPACIDSSNDDVLIAGLKEWYNTDAPVKAPLVNSIKTYTADNMMPLKKDYDFSFIGLLMSEEAASAGTMQSVDDLVELAKEIFGKAMEHGFKAEEIFFDSTVFPLAIDMPMQPGVAGYTYRAFETIKAIKNDPAMKGVHFSMGVSNCCRDLPGRRIGIARAYVQKAMECGLDAGIVNAAHKFGAKPADPKLVELVEAYAAMDGDLDKTNDAIELMGEFCESFRK
;
A
#
# COMPACT_ATOMS: atom_id res chain seq x y z
N MET A 1 1.60 -32.99 -1.44
CA MET A 1 0.42 -32.40 -2.10
C MET A 1 0.17 -30.97 -1.64
N HIS A 2 -0.07 -30.70 -0.34
CA HIS A 2 -0.31 -29.34 0.17
C HIS A 2 0.81 -28.34 -0.21
N LYS A 3 2.07 -28.61 0.17
CA LYS A 3 3.25 -27.81 -0.25
C LYS A 3 3.44 -27.70 -1.76
N THR A 4 2.87 -28.62 -2.53
CA THR A 4 3.05 -28.66 -3.99
C THR A 4 2.05 -27.74 -4.70
N LEU A 5 0.83 -27.63 -4.14
CA LEU A 5 -0.32 -26.95 -4.76
C LEU A 5 -0.66 -25.61 -4.11
N LEU A 6 -0.30 -25.40 -2.84
CA LEU A 6 -0.67 -24.23 -2.04
C LEU A 6 0.54 -23.45 -1.54
N ASP A 7 1.75 -23.73 -2.04
CA ASP A 7 2.94 -22.92 -1.80
C ASP A 7 3.15 -21.99 -3.02
N PRO A 8 3.04 -20.66 -2.86
CA PRO A 8 3.23 -19.71 -3.95
C PRO A 8 4.61 -19.78 -4.61
N GLY A 9 5.63 -20.29 -3.93
CA GLY A 9 6.97 -20.50 -4.48
C GLY A 9 7.12 -21.79 -5.30
N HIS A 10 6.12 -22.68 -5.28
CA HIS A 10 6.19 -23.98 -5.94
C HIS A 10 5.52 -23.96 -7.33
N LYS A 11 6.14 -24.61 -8.33
CA LYS A 11 5.61 -24.67 -9.72
C LYS A 11 4.19 -25.24 -9.82
N GLY A 12 3.83 -26.15 -8.92
CA GLY A 12 2.49 -26.76 -8.87
C GLY A 12 1.39 -25.76 -8.50
N PHE A 13 1.66 -24.78 -7.64
CA PHE A 13 0.73 -23.68 -7.34
C PHE A 13 0.43 -22.87 -8.59
N HIS A 14 1.47 -22.45 -9.32
CA HIS A 14 1.30 -21.70 -10.56
C HIS A 14 0.57 -22.52 -11.64
N GLY A 15 0.84 -23.82 -11.72
CA GLY A 15 0.12 -24.73 -12.63
C GLY A 15 -1.37 -24.82 -12.31
N LEU A 16 -1.73 -25.02 -11.03
CA LEU A 16 -3.12 -25.07 -10.58
C LEU A 16 -3.83 -23.73 -10.81
N LYS A 17 -3.21 -22.62 -10.39
CA LYS A 17 -3.73 -21.26 -10.59
C LYS A 17 -4.05 -21.01 -12.07
N LYS A 18 -3.09 -21.23 -12.96
CA LYS A 18 -3.26 -21.02 -14.41
C LYS A 18 -4.36 -21.90 -15.00
N THR A 19 -4.46 -23.16 -14.55
CA THR A 19 -5.51 -24.09 -15.00
C THR A 19 -6.90 -23.59 -14.61
N MET A 20 -7.07 -23.13 -13.37
CA MET A 20 -8.34 -22.60 -12.88
C MET A 20 -8.68 -21.24 -13.51
N GLU A 21 -7.67 -20.40 -13.80
CA GLU A 21 -7.86 -19.16 -14.56
C GLU A 21 -8.37 -19.45 -15.99
N LEU A 22 -7.75 -20.39 -16.71
CA LEU A 22 -8.17 -20.80 -18.06
C LEU A 22 -9.56 -21.43 -18.08
N ALA A 23 -9.92 -22.18 -17.03
CA ALA A 23 -11.25 -22.75 -16.86
C ALA A 23 -12.32 -21.70 -16.48
N GLY A 24 -11.94 -20.43 -16.33
CA GLY A 24 -12.87 -19.32 -16.09
C GLY A 24 -13.23 -19.08 -14.62
N ALA A 25 -12.66 -19.83 -13.67
CA ALA A 25 -13.01 -19.73 -12.25
C ALA A 25 -12.69 -18.36 -11.63
N LYS A 26 -11.66 -17.66 -12.14
CA LYS A 26 -11.31 -16.30 -11.69
C LYS A 26 -12.32 -15.25 -12.14
N LYS A 27 -12.74 -15.31 -13.41
CA LYS A 27 -13.65 -14.34 -14.05
C LYS A 27 -15.11 -14.57 -13.69
N ASN A 28 -15.51 -15.82 -13.49
CA ASN A 28 -16.87 -16.18 -13.10
C ASN A 28 -16.85 -17.07 -11.84
N PRO A 29 -16.70 -16.47 -10.64
CA PRO A 29 -16.68 -17.19 -9.37
C PRO A 29 -17.98 -17.96 -9.09
N GLU A 30 -19.08 -17.54 -9.71
CA GLU A 30 -20.40 -18.17 -9.62
C GLU A 30 -20.63 -19.22 -10.73
N GLY A 31 -19.65 -19.44 -11.59
CA GLY A 31 -19.72 -20.38 -12.70
C GLY A 31 -19.65 -21.84 -12.26
N LEU A 32 -20.04 -22.75 -13.17
CA LEU A 32 -20.08 -24.19 -12.91
C LEU A 32 -18.73 -24.75 -12.42
N VAL A 33 -17.62 -24.28 -12.98
CA VAL A 33 -16.27 -24.72 -12.60
C VAL A 33 -15.98 -24.39 -11.14
N ALA A 34 -16.15 -23.13 -10.75
CA ALA A 34 -15.89 -22.68 -9.39
C ALA A 34 -16.83 -23.36 -8.37
N LYS A 35 -18.12 -23.53 -8.71
CA LYS A 35 -19.10 -24.26 -7.89
C LYS A 35 -18.76 -25.73 -7.73
N THR A 36 -18.32 -26.40 -8.79
CA THR A 36 -17.91 -27.81 -8.73
C THR A 36 -16.65 -27.97 -7.89
N PHE A 37 -15.67 -27.09 -8.06
CA PHE A 37 -14.47 -27.07 -7.24
C PHE A 37 -14.81 -26.86 -5.76
N PHE A 38 -15.64 -25.85 -5.47
CA PHE A 38 -16.10 -25.59 -4.10
C PHE A 38 -16.83 -26.79 -3.50
N ALA A 39 -17.70 -27.48 -4.24
CA ALA A 39 -18.38 -28.67 -3.76
C ALA A 39 -17.41 -29.79 -3.38
N MET A 40 -16.36 -30.03 -4.20
CA MET A 40 -15.32 -31.00 -3.89
C MET A 40 -14.48 -30.57 -2.68
N GLU A 41 -14.06 -29.30 -2.64
CA GLU A 41 -13.32 -28.74 -1.51
C GLU A 41 -14.13 -28.89 -0.22
N ARG A 42 -15.42 -28.55 -0.24
CA ARG A 42 -16.31 -28.65 0.91
C ARG A 42 -16.33 -30.07 1.45
N ILE A 43 -16.55 -31.08 0.60
CA ILE A 43 -16.58 -32.49 1.02
C ILE A 43 -15.25 -32.86 1.69
N ALA A 44 -14.13 -32.54 1.04
CA ALA A 44 -12.80 -32.87 1.55
C ALA A 44 -12.49 -32.16 2.87
N LYS A 45 -12.75 -30.86 2.97
CA LYS A 45 -12.41 -30.05 4.14
C LYS A 45 -13.37 -30.28 5.31
N HIS A 46 -14.65 -30.52 5.05
CA HIS A 46 -15.60 -30.87 6.11
C HIS A 46 -15.21 -32.21 6.75
N ALA A 47 -14.87 -33.21 5.94
CA ALA A 47 -14.44 -34.52 6.42
C ALA A 47 -13.10 -34.48 7.18
N ALA A 48 -12.14 -33.64 6.76
CA ALA A 48 -10.80 -33.62 7.33
C ALA A 48 -10.59 -32.60 8.47
N PHE A 49 -11.35 -31.50 8.48
CA PHE A 49 -11.05 -30.34 9.33
C PHE A 49 -12.26 -29.69 9.99
N GLU A 50 -13.46 -30.28 9.93
CA GLU A 50 -14.68 -29.67 10.48
C GLU A 50 -14.88 -28.25 9.87
N CYS A 51 -14.82 -28.16 8.55
CA CYS A 51 -14.89 -26.88 7.84
C CYS A 51 -16.33 -26.35 7.77
N GLU A 52 -16.52 -25.10 8.19
CA GLU A 52 -17.78 -24.33 8.15
C GLU A 52 -17.76 -23.27 7.01
N GLU A 53 -17.07 -23.57 5.91
CA GLU A 53 -17.19 -22.82 4.65
C GLU A 53 -16.93 -21.30 4.70
N CYS A 54 -16.16 -20.80 5.66
CA CYS A 54 -15.89 -19.35 5.78
C CYS A 54 -15.21 -18.68 4.56
N GLY A 55 -14.73 -19.46 3.58
CA GLY A 55 -14.06 -18.97 2.37
C GLY A 55 -12.70 -18.31 2.57
N ASP A 56 -12.27 -18.09 3.82
CA ASP A 56 -11.05 -17.41 4.23
C ASP A 56 -10.30 -18.24 5.29
N CYS A 57 -9.37 -19.08 4.83
CA CYS A 57 -8.94 -20.26 5.58
C CYS A 57 -7.59 -20.09 6.30
N PHE A 58 -7.61 -19.93 7.62
CA PHE A 58 -6.41 -19.87 8.47
C PHE A 58 -5.81 -21.22 8.86
N LEU A 59 -5.95 -22.28 8.04
CA LEU A 59 -5.45 -23.61 8.43
C LEU A 59 -3.92 -23.63 8.49
N SER A 60 -3.25 -22.87 7.61
CA SER A 60 -1.79 -22.82 7.57
C SER A 60 -1.24 -22.10 8.81
N GLU A 61 -1.82 -20.95 9.11
CA GLU A 61 -1.49 -20.08 10.24
C GLU A 61 -1.76 -20.76 11.58
N ASN A 62 -2.83 -21.56 11.64
CA ASN A 62 -3.26 -22.30 12.84
C ASN A 62 -2.77 -23.75 12.88
N PHE A 63 -1.64 -24.07 12.22
CA PHE A 63 -0.99 -25.38 12.35
C PHE A 63 -1.90 -26.59 12.03
N GLY A 64 -2.80 -26.42 11.05
CA GLY A 64 -3.73 -27.45 10.58
C GLY A 64 -5.07 -27.51 11.32
N PHE A 65 -5.35 -26.57 12.22
CA PHE A 65 -6.58 -26.58 13.03
C PHE A 65 -7.58 -25.49 12.61
N CYS A 66 -8.80 -25.91 12.28
CA CYS A 66 -9.88 -25.00 11.92
C CYS A 66 -10.46 -24.35 13.18
N THR A 67 -10.44 -23.02 13.25
CA THR A 67 -11.03 -22.27 14.36
C THR A 67 -12.49 -21.84 14.11
N MET A 68 -13.05 -22.14 12.93
CA MET A 68 -14.48 -21.92 12.66
C MET A 68 -15.34 -23.09 13.11
N GLY A 69 -15.17 -24.29 12.52
CA GLY A 69 -15.98 -25.44 12.95
C GLY A 69 -15.43 -26.14 14.18
N GLY A 70 -14.13 -26.03 14.43
CA GLY A 70 -13.49 -26.68 15.55
C GLY A 70 -13.58 -25.94 16.88
N CYS A 71 -14.21 -24.76 16.91
CA CYS A 71 -14.34 -23.93 18.10
C CYS A 71 -15.73 -23.30 18.09
N ALA A 72 -16.53 -23.57 19.12
CA ALA A 72 -17.89 -23.02 19.27
C ALA A 72 -17.99 -21.48 19.19
N LYS A 73 -16.85 -20.77 19.27
CA LYS A 73 -16.75 -19.31 19.25
C LYS A 73 -16.35 -18.73 17.89
N GLY A 74 -15.90 -19.56 16.93
CA GLY A 74 -15.56 -19.10 15.58
C GLY A 74 -14.41 -18.07 15.49
N LEU A 75 -13.44 -18.10 16.42
CA LEU A 75 -12.45 -17.03 16.55
C LEU A 75 -11.42 -17.02 15.42
N ALA A 76 -10.93 -15.83 15.04
CA ALA A 76 -9.77 -15.71 14.14
C ALA A 76 -8.46 -16.05 14.86
N ASN A 77 -8.34 -15.66 16.13
CA ASN A 77 -7.15 -15.83 16.96
C ASN A 77 -7.50 -16.51 18.29
N ALA A 78 -6.63 -17.41 18.74
CA ALA A 78 -6.63 -17.98 20.08
C ALA A 78 -5.41 -17.45 20.87
N PRO A 79 -5.44 -17.42 22.22
CA PRO A 79 -6.49 -17.90 23.12
C PRO A 79 -7.70 -16.95 23.26
N CYS A 80 -8.83 -17.50 23.68
CA CYS A 80 -10.08 -16.75 23.87
C CYS A 80 -10.31 -16.21 25.30
N GLY A 81 -9.51 -16.65 26.27
CA GLY A 81 -9.70 -16.35 27.70
C GLY A 81 -10.46 -17.41 28.50
N ASP A 82 -11.38 -18.18 27.88
CA ASP A 82 -12.18 -19.17 28.63
C ASP A 82 -11.66 -20.61 28.54
N ALA A 83 -10.40 -20.83 28.15
CA ALA A 83 -9.84 -22.18 28.22
C ALA A 83 -9.64 -22.56 29.70
N LYS A 84 -10.06 -23.76 30.09
CA LYS A 84 -9.84 -24.27 31.44
C LYS A 84 -8.35 -24.65 31.62
N PRO A 85 -7.82 -24.65 32.86
CA PRO A 85 -6.43 -25.01 33.13
C PRO A 85 -6.02 -26.42 32.66
N ASP A 86 -6.98 -27.31 32.41
CA ASP A 86 -6.76 -28.66 31.88
C ASP A 86 -6.71 -28.72 30.34
N GLY A 87 -6.78 -27.57 29.66
CA GLY A 87 -6.75 -27.47 28.19
C GLY A 87 -8.10 -27.68 27.52
N THR A 88 -9.19 -27.86 28.28
CA THR A 88 -10.54 -28.00 27.73
C THR A 88 -11.24 -26.66 27.51
N CYS A 89 -12.28 -26.65 26.68
CA CYS A 89 -13.08 -25.47 26.40
C CYS A 89 -13.97 -25.11 27.62
N GLY A 90 -14.00 -23.84 27.99
CA GLY A 90 -14.92 -23.33 29.03
C GLY A 90 -16.37 -23.15 28.56
N ASN A 91 -16.61 -23.07 27.24
CA ASN A 91 -17.95 -22.89 26.69
C ASN A 91 -18.63 -24.21 26.31
N GLU A 92 -17.83 -25.23 25.99
CA GLU A 92 -18.34 -26.54 25.57
C GLU A 92 -17.65 -27.63 26.39
N GLU A 93 -18.43 -28.27 27.27
CA GLU A 93 -17.89 -29.25 28.21
C GLU A 93 -17.37 -30.50 27.50
N GLY A 94 -16.21 -31.00 27.95
CA GLY A 94 -15.60 -32.23 27.43
C GLY A 94 -14.86 -32.07 26.10
N VAL A 95 -14.86 -30.89 25.49
CA VAL A 95 -14.15 -30.61 24.24
C VAL A 95 -12.78 -30.01 24.53
N VAL A 96 -11.73 -30.52 23.88
CA VAL A 96 -10.38 -29.92 23.94
C VAL A 96 -10.40 -28.56 23.26
N CYS A 97 -9.86 -27.54 23.91
CA CYS A 97 -9.82 -26.19 23.36
C CYS A 97 -9.03 -26.17 22.05
N ARG A 98 -9.60 -25.57 20.99
CA ARG A 98 -8.90 -25.44 19.71
C ARG A 98 -7.59 -24.65 19.83
N GLY A 99 -7.54 -23.67 20.74
CA GLY A 99 -6.32 -22.94 21.06
C GLY A 99 -5.24 -23.82 21.69
N GLU A 100 -5.62 -24.78 22.53
CA GLU A 100 -4.68 -25.76 23.11
C GLU A 100 -4.11 -26.66 22.01
N GLN A 101 -4.94 -27.14 21.09
CA GLN A 101 -4.49 -27.95 19.96
C GLN A 101 -3.50 -27.20 19.06
N ILE A 102 -3.79 -25.94 18.73
CA ILE A 102 -2.90 -25.07 17.95
C ILE A 102 -1.55 -24.91 18.68
N TYR A 103 -1.59 -24.63 19.97
CA TYR A 103 -0.38 -24.47 20.78
C TYR A 103 0.48 -25.74 20.81
N LEU A 104 -0.14 -26.91 21.05
CA LEU A 104 0.56 -28.20 21.08
C LEU A 104 1.14 -28.56 19.72
N ALA A 105 0.41 -28.26 18.63
CA ALA A 105 0.91 -28.46 17.26
C ALA A 105 2.09 -27.55 16.94
N ALA A 106 2.00 -26.26 17.33
CA ALA A 106 3.10 -25.32 17.19
C ALA A 106 4.33 -25.71 18.00
N LYS A 107 4.14 -26.31 19.17
CA LYS A 107 5.23 -26.85 20.00
C LYS A 107 5.91 -28.07 19.37
N ALA A 108 5.18 -28.85 18.57
CA ALA A 108 5.72 -30.03 17.91
C ALA A 108 6.52 -29.71 16.63
N GLU A 109 6.35 -28.52 16.06
CA GLU A 109 7.09 -28.03 14.90
C GLU A 109 8.34 -27.23 15.32
N GLU A 110 9.48 -27.46 14.68
CA GLU A 110 10.69 -26.68 14.90
C GLU A 110 10.43 -25.19 14.59
N GLY A 111 10.69 -24.31 15.55
CA GLY A 111 10.38 -22.87 15.43
C GLY A 111 8.88 -22.53 15.46
N GLY A 112 7.98 -23.51 15.62
CA GLY A 112 6.54 -23.30 15.53
C GLY A 112 5.99 -22.36 16.61
N LEU A 113 6.50 -22.42 17.85
CA LEU A 113 6.10 -21.46 18.90
C LEU A 113 6.49 -20.01 18.58
N ALA A 114 7.62 -19.80 17.92
CA ALA A 114 8.03 -18.47 17.48
C ALA A 114 7.10 -17.96 16.38
N ARG A 115 6.76 -18.82 15.39
CA ARG A 115 5.77 -18.51 14.35
C ARG A 115 4.40 -18.19 14.95
N LEU A 116 3.89 -19.02 15.85
CA LEU A 116 2.60 -18.80 16.50
C LEU A 116 2.57 -17.47 17.24
N ARG A 117 3.64 -17.12 17.97
CA ARG A 117 3.74 -15.86 18.72
C ARG A 117 3.63 -14.61 17.84
N THR A 118 4.12 -14.67 16.61
CA THR A 118 4.10 -13.54 15.66
C THR A 118 2.92 -13.59 14.70
N THR A 119 2.10 -14.64 14.74
CA THR A 119 0.97 -14.82 13.84
C THR A 119 -0.28 -14.18 14.46
N ILE A 120 -0.77 -13.11 13.84
CA ILE A 120 -2.03 -12.48 14.18
C ILE A 120 -2.89 -12.51 12.92
N ASN A 121 -3.95 -13.32 12.94
CA ASN A 121 -4.87 -13.45 11.84
C ASN A 121 -5.81 -12.25 11.80
N ASN A 122 -5.98 -11.66 10.62
CA ASN A 122 -6.99 -10.63 10.40
C ASN A 122 -8.42 -11.19 10.57
N PRO A 123 -9.43 -10.33 10.76
CA PRO A 123 -10.82 -10.76 10.64
C PRO A 123 -11.06 -11.41 9.29
N ARG A 124 -11.78 -12.55 9.28
CA ARG A 124 -12.14 -13.24 8.05
C ARG A 124 -13.00 -12.35 7.17
N ASN A 125 -12.80 -12.44 5.86
CA ASN A 125 -13.65 -11.75 4.91
C ASN A 125 -15.02 -12.44 4.79
N ALA A 126 -16.03 -11.91 5.49
CA ALA A 126 -17.40 -12.44 5.48
C ALA A 126 -18.03 -12.51 4.07
N SER A 127 -17.58 -11.70 3.12
CA SER A 127 -18.09 -11.78 1.73
C SER A 127 -17.67 -13.03 0.97
N LEU A 128 -16.75 -13.83 1.52
CA LEU A 128 -16.29 -15.09 0.95
C LEU A 128 -17.02 -16.31 1.54
N GLU A 129 -17.90 -16.12 2.52
CA GLU A 129 -18.63 -17.24 3.11
C GLU A 129 -19.37 -18.05 2.03
N HIS A 130 -19.38 -19.38 2.19
CA HIS A 130 -19.91 -20.33 1.21
C HIS A 130 -19.20 -20.28 -0.15
N SER A 131 -17.90 -19.96 -0.16
CA SER A 131 -17.05 -20.04 -1.35
C SER A 131 -15.78 -20.86 -1.11
N SER A 132 -15.09 -21.19 -2.21
CA SER A 132 -13.86 -21.99 -2.19
C SER A 132 -12.70 -21.21 -1.61
N SER A 133 -12.23 -21.61 -0.43
CA SER A 133 -11.07 -20.97 0.19
C SER A 133 -9.76 -21.22 -0.58
N ILE A 134 -9.65 -22.37 -1.27
CA ILE A 134 -8.49 -22.65 -2.11
C ILE A 134 -8.47 -21.75 -3.35
N LEU A 135 -9.62 -21.58 -4.04
CA LEU A 135 -9.68 -20.67 -5.19
C LEU A 135 -9.48 -19.22 -4.76
N ASN A 136 -10.02 -18.83 -3.59
CA ASN A 136 -9.79 -17.50 -3.04
C ASN A 136 -8.30 -17.27 -2.76
N TYR A 137 -7.62 -18.23 -2.13
CA TYR A 137 -6.17 -18.18 -1.92
C TYR A 137 -5.38 -18.11 -3.23
N LEU A 138 -5.67 -18.99 -4.19
CA LEU A 138 -4.98 -19.03 -5.49
C LEU A 138 -5.08 -17.70 -6.25
N PHE A 139 -6.23 -17.03 -6.13
CA PHE A 139 -6.49 -15.76 -6.81
C PHE A 139 -6.23 -14.54 -5.93
N GLY A 140 -5.74 -14.72 -4.70
CA GLY A 140 -5.54 -13.63 -3.74
C GLY A 140 -6.84 -12.88 -3.52
N LYS A 141 -7.85 -13.53 -2.94
CA LYS A 141 -9.14 -12.93 -2.56
C LYS A 141 -9.41 -13.00 -1.06
N ASP A 142 -8.61 -13.77 -0.34
CA ASP A 142 -8.72 -14.06 1.09
C ASP A 142 -7.81 -13.15 1.92
N HIS A 143 -7.56 -13.49 3.20
CA HIS A 143 -6.66 -12.75 4.08
C HIS A 143 -5.23 -12.59 3.56
N THR A 144 -4.83 -13.32 2.51
CA THR A 144 -3.51 -13.20 1.87
C THR A 144 -3.49 -12.19 0.73
N MET A 145 -4.61 -11.50 0.48
CA MET A 145 -4.71 -10.38 -0.45
C MET A 145 -3.63 -9.34 -0.15
N LYS A 146 -2.75 -9.12 -1.13
CA LYS A 146 -1.94 -7.91 -1.17
C LYS A 146 -2.83 -6.73 -1.56
N ASN A 147 -2.42 -5.54 -1.17
CA ASN A 147 -3.03 -4.32 -1.68
C ASN A 147 -2.98 -4.30 -3.22
N ALA A 148 -3.98 -3.69 -3.84
CA ALA A 148 -4.08 -3.64 -5.30
C ALA A 148 -2.94 -2.85 -5.96
N ILE A 149 -2.33 -1.95 -5.18
CA ILE A 149 -1.12 -1.18 -5.51
C ILE A 149 -0.15 -1.26 -4.33
N ILE A 150 1.14 -1.07 -4.59
CA ILE A 150 2.17 -0.90 -3.56
C ILE A 150 1.78 0.30 -2.71
N THR A 151 1.51 0.06 -1.42
CA THR A 151 0.95 1.04 -0.51
C THR A 151 2.05 1.71 0.29
N ILE A 152 2.25 3.01 0.07
CA ILE A 152 3.16 3.82 0.87
C ILE A 152 2.29 4.61 1.86
N GLY A 153 2.33 4.25 3.14
CA GLY A 153 1.50 4.86 4.18
C GLY A 153 1.83 6.35 4.37
N GLU A 154 0.82 7.23 4.38
CA GLU A 154 0.98 8.69 4.40
C GLU A 154 0.88 9.35 5.80
N ASP A 155 0.54 8.61 6.86
CA ASP A 155 0.07 9.25 8.11
C ASP A 155 1.20 9.89 8.96
N ILE A 156 2.48 9.55 8.73
CA ILE A 156 3.62 10.21 9.38
C ILE A 156 4.07 11.39 8.50
N HIS A 157 3.27 12.45 8.51
CA HIS A 157 3.50 13.60 7.64
C HIS A 157 3.16 14.92 8.35
N ALA A 158 4.15 15.82 8.36
CA ALA A 158 4.07 17.11 9.06
C ALA A 158 3.03 18.10 8.48
N SER A 159 2.61 17.92 7.22
CA SER A 159 1.62 18.79 6.57
C SER A 159 0.18 18.33 6.81
N ILE A 160 -0.04 17.08 7.25
CA ILE A 160 -1.38 16.63 7.61
C ILE A 160 -1.76 17.29 8.93
N PRO A 161 -2.80 18.15 8.99
CA PRO A 161 -2.97 19.12 10.07
C PRO A 161 -2.93 18.53 11.49
N LYS A 162 -3.61 17.39 11.71
CA LYS A 162 -3.64 16.73 13.01
C LYS A 162 -2.31 16.02 13.31
N HIS A 163 -1.74 15.30 12.35
CA HIS A 163 -0.50 14.55 12.56
C HIS A 163 0.65 15.52 12.79
N GLY A 164 0.83 16.52 11.93
CA GLY A 164 1.83 17.56 12.09
C GLY A 164 1.75 18.33 13.40
N ALA A 165 0.54 18.63 13.89
CA ALA A 165 0.38 19.26 15.21
C ALA A 165 0.93 18.37 16.33
N VAL A 166 0.59 17.09 16.36
CA VAL A 166 1.09 16.14 17.36
C VAL A 166 2.59 15.91 17.21
N MET A 167 3.12 15.83 15.99
CA MET A 167 4.56 15.69 15.77
C MET A 167 5.33 16.91 16.34
N ARG A 168 4.79 18.13 16.21
CA ARG A 168 5.34 19.35 16.81
C ARG A 168 5.25 19.34 18.32
N GLU A 169 4.10 18.96 18.87
CA GLU A 169 3.94 18.82 20.32
C GLU A 169 4.92 17.81 20.92
N LEU A 170 5.10 16.65 20.26
CA LEU A 170 6.07 15.64 20.64
C LEU A 170 7.47 16.22 20.71
N HIS A 171 7.92 16.87 19.64
CA HIS A 171 9.24 17.51 19.60
C HIS A 171 9.42 18.55 20.71
N ASN A 172 8.40 19.36 20.98
CA ASN A 172 8.42 20.40 22.00
C ASN A 172 8.50 19.87 23.45
N LEU A 173 8.34 18.56 23.69
CA LEU A 173 8.61 17.96 25.01
C LEU A 173 10.10 17.99 25.37
N GLY A 174 10.99 18.16 24.39
CA GLY A 174 12.43 18.33 24.61
C GLY A 174 13.18 17.00 24.80
N GLU A 175 14.16 16.99 25.70
CA GLU A 175 15.03 15.83 25.91
C GLU A 175 14.24 14.60 26.39
N GLY A 176 14.42 13.47 25.71
CA GLY A 176 13.70 12.24 26.00
C GLY A 176 12.30 12.15 25.36
N ALA A 177 11.92 13.09 24.49
CA ALA A 177 10.60 13.11 23.85
C ALA A 177 10.25 11.82 23.09
N TYR A 178 11.24 11.16 22.47
CA TYR A 178 11.03 10.00 21.62
C TYR A 178 11.23 8.67 22.36
N GLU A 179 11.66 8.74 23.62
CA GLU A 179 11.99 7.61 24.49
C GLU A 179 11.01 7.45 25.66
N ASN A 180 10.57 8.57 26.24
CA ASN A 180 9.69 8.58 27.41
C ASN A 180 8.22 8.51 26.98
N ASP A 181 7.44 7.71 27.70
CA ASP A 181 6.00 7.58 27.45
C ASP A 181 5.30 8.94 27.53
N SER A 182 4.56 9.28 26.48
CA SER A 182 3.74 10.49 26.41
C SER A 182 2.53 10.25 25.49
N PRO A 183 1.40 10.97 25.67
CA PRO A 183 0.25 10.85 24.78
C PRO A 183 0.59 11.13 23.30
N GLN A 184 1.56 12.02 23.05
CA GLN A 184 2.02 12.37 21.70
C GLN A 184 2.82 11.22 21.08
N LEU A 185 3.74 10.62 21.86
CA LEU A 185 4.51 9.47 21.41
C LEU A 185 3.60 8.26 21.15
N ASP A 186 2.63 8.02 22.03
CA ASP A 186 1.62 6.97 21.87
C ASP A 186 0.77 7.18 20.61
N TYR A 187 0.42 8.43 20.29
CA TYR A 187 -0.28 8.75 19.05
C TYR A 187 0.58 8.42 17.83
N VAL A 188 1.84 8.85 17.79
CA VAL A 188 2.78 8.54 16.69
C VAL A 188 2.99 7.03 16.56
N ARG A 189 3.17 6.33 17.69
CA ARG A 189 3.26 4.88 17.74
C ARG A 189 2.04 4.23 17.09
N ALA A 190 0.84 4.65 17.47
CA ALA A 190 -0.41 4.12 16.92
C ALA A 190 -0.51 4.36 15.40
N LEU A 191 -0.07 5.52 14.89
CA LEU A 191 -0.04 5.76 13.43
C LEU A 191 0.89 4.78 12.70
N ILE A 192 2.07 4.51 13.27
CA ILE A 192 3.04 3.57 12.67
C ILE A 192 2.48 2.13 12.71
N GLU A 193 2.04 1.67 13.89
CA GLU A 193 1.53 0.31 14.08
C GLU A 193 0.28 0.06 13.23
N ASN A 194 -0.63 1.05 13.13
CA ASN A 194 -1.84 0.91 12.31
C ASN A 194 -1.52 0.81 10.82
N GLN A 195 -0.63 1.63 10.28
CA GLN A 195 -0.27 1.53 8.86
C GLN A 195 0.39 0.18 8.53
N ALA A 196 1.24 -0.33 9.42
CA ALA A 196 1.82 -1.66 9.27
C ALA A 196 0.77 -2.77 9.37
N ALA A 197 -0.16 -2.69 10.32
CA ALA A 197 -1.26 -3.64 10.47
C ALA A 197 -2.24 -3.60 9.28
N GLU A 198 -2.42 -2.42 8.67
CA GLU A 198 -3.16 -2.23 7.43
C GLU A 198 -2.35 -2.66 6.18
N GLY A 199 -1.19 -3.29 6.36
CA GLY A 199 -0.43 -3.90 5.29
C GLY A 199 0.26 -2.91 4.37
N ALA A 200 0.64 -1.73 4.85
CA ALA A 200 1.51 -0.84 4.08
C ALA A 200 2.80 -1.55 3.67
N ASP A 201 3.23 -1.34 2.43
CA ASP A 201 4.49 -1.87 1.87
C ASP A 201 5.68 -0.98 2.26
N TYR A 202 5.43 0.32 2.46
CA TYR A 202 6.36 1.31 3.03
C TYR A 202 5.61 2.27 3.96
N ILE A 203 6.29 2.93 4.89
CA ILE A 203 5.73 4.01 5.72
C ILE A 203 6.47 5.32 5.39
N ALA A 204 5.80 6.27 4.73
CA ALA A 204 6.38 7.59 4.46
C ALA A 204 6.56 8.38 5.74
N ILE A 205 7.72 9.02 5.87
CA ILE A 205 8.07 9.92 6.96
C ILE A 205 8.38 11.26 6.30
N ASN A 206 7.47 12.22 6.40
CA ASN A 206 7.69 13.57 5.90
C ASN A 206 7.74 14.57 7.07
N VAL A 207 8.81 15.36 7.09
CA VAL A 207 9.14 16.32 8.15
C VAL A 207 9.35 17.75 7.63
N ASP A 208 9.02 18.01 6.36
CA ASP A 208 9.44 19.26 5.69
C ASP A 208 8.86 20.51 6.35
N ASP A 209 7.62 20.48 6.85
CA ASP A 209 6.98 21.60 7.58
C ASP A 209 7.69 21.96 8.92
N PHE A 210 8.69 21.20 9.38
CA PHE A 210 9.54 21.61 10.49
C PHE A 210 10.70 22.53 10.06
N GLY A 211 11.08 22.46 8.77
CA GLY A 211 12.30 23.06 8.22
C GLY A 211 12.21 24.56 7.92
N ASP A 212 11.01 25.14 7.94
CA ASP A 212 10.78 26.55 7.58
C ASP A 212 11.62 27.54 8.40
N SER A 213 12.06 27.15 9.60
CA SER A 213 12.89 27.98 10.48
C SER A 213 14.31 27.45 10.73
N ASP A 214 14.55 26.15 10.58
CA ASP A 214 15.87 25.52 10.75
C ASP A 214 15.95 24.20 9.94
N PRO A 215 16.64 24.17 8.79
CA PRO A 215 16.83 22.95 8.02
C PRO A 215 17.51 21.80 8.79
N GLN A 216 18.34 22.11 9.80
CA GLN A 216 18.97 21.10 10.64
C GLN A 216 17.98 20.45 11.61
N LEU A 217 16.85 21.12 11.91
CA LEU A 217 15.78 20.54 12.70
C LEU A 217 15.14 19.36 11.95
N SER A 218 14.84 19.53 10.67
CA SER A 218 14.28 18.49 9.81
C SER A 218 15.18 17.26 9.74
N VAL A 219 16.50 17.44 9.65
CA VAL A 219 17.49 16.35 9.69
C VAL A 219 17.37 15.56 10.99
N LYS A 220 17.35 16.25 12.15
CA LYS A 220 17.25 15.60 13.46
C LYS A 220 15.92 14.86 13.61
N ILE A 221 14.81 15.49 13.24
CA ILE A 221 13.48 14.88 13.35
C ILE A 221 13.36 13.66 12.44
N MET A 222 13.88 13.73 11.20
CA MET A 222 13.89 12.58 10.30
C MET A 222 14.60 11.38 10.93
N VAL A 223 15.80 11.59 11.49
CA VAL A 223 16.55 10.53 12.19
C VAL A 223 15.72 9.90 13.31
N GLU A 224 15.04 10.71 14.13
CA GLU A 224 14.19 10.19 15.21
C GLU A 224 13.00 9.39 14.68
N TYR A 225 12.27 9.89 13.69
CA TYR A 225 11.12 9.16 13.14
C TYR A 225 11.53 7.89 12.38
N VAL A 226 12.69 7.86 11.73
CA VAL A 226 13.24 6.64 11.13
C VAL A 226 13.50 5.58 12.20
N LYS A 227 14.03 5.95 13.38
CA LYS A 227 14.15 5.02 14.53
C LYS A 227 12.79 4.50 15.00
N LEU A 228 11.79 5.38 15.10
CA LEU A 228 10.43 4.99 15.52
C LEU A 228 9.78 4.03 14.52
N VAL A 229 9.87 4.30 13.22
CA VAL A 229 9.35 3.41 12.17
C VAL A 229 10.09 2.08 12.19
N ARG A 230 11.42 2.06 12.35
CA ARG A 230 12.17 0.80 12.50
C ARG A 230 11.72 0.01 13.73
N LYS A 231 11.43 0.70 14.84
CA LYS A 231 11.03 0.09 16.12
C LYS A 231 9.60 -0.48 16.09
N TRP A 232 8.65 0.22 15.47
CA TRP A 232 7.21 -0.09 15.57
C TRP A 232 6.55 -0.48 14.25
N GLY A 233 7.23 -0.30 13.11
CA GLY A 233 6.68 -0.57 11.77
C GLY A 233 6.61 -2.05 11.40
N GLY A 234 6.92 -2.98 12.30
CA GLY A 234 6.68 -4.41 12.06
C GLY A 234 7.39 -4.99 10.83
N MET A 235 8.64 -4.56 10.55
CA MET A 235 9.42 -4.89 9.35
C MET A 235 8.95 -4.22 8.04
N VAL A 236 8.00 -3.28 8.10
CA VAL A 236 7.68 -2.41 6.97
C VAL A 236 8.80 -1.36 6.84
N PRO A 237 9.47 -1.27 5.67
CA PRO A 237 10.53 -0.29 5.45
C PRO A 237 10.03 1.16 5.47
N ALA A 238 10.90 2.08 5.90
CA ALA A 238 10.61 3.50 5.80
C ALA A 238 10.64 3.98 4.34
N CYS A 239 9.76 4.91 4.01
CA CYS A 239 9.88 5.81 2.87
C CYS A 239 10.35 7.18 3.41
N ILE A 240 11.61 7.53 3.16
CA ILE A 240 12.23 8.75 3.67
C ILE A 240 11.83 9.89 2.73
N ASP A 241 10.95 10.78 3.21
CA ASP A 241 10.26 11.76 2.38
C ASP A 241 10.70 13.18 2.72
N SER A 242 11.42 13.83 1.80
CA SER A 242 11.84 15.22 1.93
C SER A 242 12.21 15.86 0.59
N SER A 243 12.02 17.17 0.53
CA SER A 243 12.56 18.04 -0.52
C SER A 243 14.07 18.33 -0.38
N ASN A 244 14.69 18.00 0.76
CA ASN A 244 16.09 18.31 1.06
C ASN A 244 16.98 17.04 1.10
N ASP A 245 18.01 17.01 0.24
CA ASP A 245 18.97 15.92 0.13
C ASP A 245 19.66 15.57 1.46
N ASP A 246 20.00 16.55 2.30
CA ASP A 246 20.65 16.29 3.60
C ASP A 246 19.73 15.50 4.54
N VAL A 247 18.42 15.78 4.49
CA VAL A 247 17.40 15.06 5.27
C VAL A 247 17.24 13.64 4.74
N LEU A 248 17.21 13.47 3.42
CA LEU A 248 17.15 12.15 2.77
C LEU A 248 18.37 11.29 3.13
N ILE A 249 19.57 11.85 3.04
CA ILE A 249 20.83 11.17 3.36
C ILE A 249 20.87 10.78 4.83
N ALA A 250 20.47 11.67 5.74
CA ALA A 250 20.44 11.38 7.17
C ALA A 250 19.45 10.26 7.51
N GLY A 251 18.24 10.30 6.94
CA GLY A 251 17.25 9.24 7.10
C GLY A 251 17.74 7.90 6.56
N LEU A 252 18.39 7.89 5.39
CA LEU A 252 18.92 6.66 4.76
C LEU A 252 20.03 6.04 5.62
N LYS A 253 20.98 6.86 6.08
CA LYS A 253 22.05 6.42 6.98
C LYS A 253 21.48 5.88 8.29
N GLU A 254 20.51 6.59 8.87
CA GLU A 254 19.89 6.13 10.11
C GLU A 254 19.13 4.83 9.92
N TRP A 255 18.42 4.61 8.81
CA TRP A 255 17.70 3.34 8.57
C TRP A 255 18.62 2.12 8.70
N TYR A 256 19.83 2.23 8.14
CA TYR A 256 20.89 1.22 8.19
C TYR A 256 21.77 1.25 9.45
N ASN A 257 21.54 2.19 10.36
CA ASN A 257 22.23 2.29 11.65
C ASN A 257 21.68 1.25 12.65
N THR A 258 21.85 -0.03 12.33
CA THR A 258 21.41 -1.16 13.15
C THR A 258 22.14 -2.44 12.75
N ASP A 259 22.35 -3.35 13.72
CA ASP A 259 22.89 -4.69 13.44
C ASP A 259 21.81 -5.68 12.95
N ALA A 260 20.53 -5.31 13.06
CA ALA A 260 19.44 -6.15 12.60
C ALA A 260 19.29 -6.09 11.08
N PRO A 261 18.99 -7.21 10.39
CA PRO A 261 18.69 -7.15 8.97
C PRO A 261 17.44 -6.31 8.71
N VAL A 262 17.58 -5.29 7.87
CA VAL A 262 16.48 -4.44 7.42
C VAL A 262 16.20 -4.65 5.94
N LYS A 263 14.96 -4.41 5.51
CA LYS A 263 14.62 -4.33 4.09
C LYS A 263 15.08 -2.99 3.52
N ALA A 264 15.35 -2.94 2.22
CA ALA A 264 15.69 -1.71 1.52
C ALA A 264 14.57 -0.66 1.72
N PRO A 265 14.91 0.57 2.16
CA PRO A 265 13.96 1.67 2.28
C PRO A 265 13.63 2.26 0.90
N LEU A 266 12.62 3.12 0.87
CA LEU A 266 12.28 3.95 -0.27
C LEU A 266 12.76 5.39 0.00
N VAL A 267 13.39 6.05 -0.97
CA VAL A 267 13.78 7.47 -0.88
C VAL A 267 12.83 8.31 -1.73
N ASN A 268 12.11 9.26 -1.13
CA ASN A 268 11.18 10.17 -1.81
C ASN A 268 11.64 11.63 -1.66
N SER A 269 12.17 12.29 -2.69
CA SER A 269 12.38 11.84 -4.08
C SER A 269 13.70 12.33 -4.65
N ILE A 270 14.18 11.61 -5.65
CA ILE A 270 15.31 11.99 -6.50
C ILE A 270 14.77 12.69 -7.75
N LYS A 271 15.41 13.78 -8.16
CA LYS A 271 15.10 14.55 -9.38
C LYS A 271 16.31 14.49 -10.32
N THR A 272 16.17 14.94 -11.57
CA THR A 272 17.29 14.99 -12.53
C THR A 272 18.50 15.74 -11.99
N TYR A 273 18.26 16.87 -11.29
CA TYR A 273 19.27 17.75 -10.72
C TYR A 273 19.79 17.32 -9.33
N THR A 274 19.16 16.35 -8.65
CA THR A 274 19.68 15.77 -7.39
C THR A 274 20.25 14.35 -7.56
N ALA A 275 20.06 13.73 -8.72
CA ALA A 275 20.51 12.37 -9.02
C ALA A 275 22.01 12.17 -8.82
N ASP A 276 22.84 13.13 -9.25
CA ASP A 276 24.30 13.02 -9.19
C ASP A 276 24.83 13.04 -7.73
N ASN A 277 24.04 13.56 -6.79
CA ASN A 277 24.33 13.55 -5.36
C ASN A 277 23.77 12.29 -4.68
N MET A 278 22.55 11.89 -5.03
CA MET A 278 21.80 10.84 -4.33
C MET A 278 22.11 9.42 -4.83
N MET A 279 22.21 9.20 -6.14
CA MET A 279 22.39 7.86 -6.72
C MET A 279 23.74 7.18 -6.40
N PRO A 280 24.87 7.91 -6.23
CA PRO A 280 26.13 7.29 -5.80
C PRO A 280 26.04 6.54 -4.47
N LEU A 281 25.10 6.90 -3.59
CA LEU A 281 24.87 6.23 -2.31
C LEU A 281 24.49 4.76 -2.46
N LYS A 282 24.02 4.33 -3.64
CA LYS A 282 23.70 2.92 -3.94
C LYS A 282 24.88 1.97 -3.73
N LYS A 283 26.11 2.49 -3.78
CA LYS A 283 27.33 1.73 -3.48
C LYS A 283 27.43 1.29 -2.03
N ASP A 284 26.90 2.11 -1.13
CA ASP A 284 27.00 1.94 0.32
C ASP A 284 25.69 1.44 0.94
N TYR A 285 24.55 1.81 0.35
CA TYR A 285 23.22 1.50 0.85
C TYR A 285 22.33 0.93 -0.25
N ASP A 286 21.65 -0.17 0.02
CA ASP A 286 20.61 -0.67 -0.87
C ASP A 286 19.32 0.15 -0.68
N PHE A 287 18.73 0.70 -1.73
CA PHE A 287 17.44 1.40 -1.63
C PHE A 287 16.73 1.41 -2.97
N SER A 288 15.42 1.59 -2.90
CA SER A 288 14.58 2.01 -4.02
C SER A 288 14.32 3.51 -3.92
N PHE A 289 13.91 4.16 -4.99
CA PHE A 289 13.62 5.61 -4.94
C PHE A 289 12.40 6.00 -5.78
N ILE A 290 11.76 7.09 -5.35
CA ILE A 290 10.79 7.82 -6.16
C ILE A 290 11.54 8.85 -7.02
N GLY A 291 11.45 8.70 -8.33
CA GLY A 291 11.93 9.67 -9.33
C GLY A 291 10.83 10.68 -9.62
N LEU A 292 10.92 11.88 -9.06
CA LEU A 292 9.92 12.93 -9.30
C LEU A 292 10.18 13.57 -10.67
N LEU A 293 9.19 13.47 -11.56
CA LEU A 293 9.26 14.01 -12.92
C LEU A 293 8.94 15.51 -12.90
N MET A 294 9.92 16.30 -12.48
CA MET A 294 9.82 17.76 -12.43
C MET A 294 11.16 18.38 -12.81
N SER A 295 11.17 19.35 -13.74
CA SER A 295 12.38 20.10 -14.06
C SER A 295 12.69 21.15 -12.98
N GLU A 296 13.93 21.63 -12.93
CA GLU A 296 14.33 22.70 -11.99
C GLU A 296 13.54 24.00 -12.26
N GLU A 297 13.28 24.31 -13.53
CA GLU A 297 12.47 25.46 -13.94
C GLU A 297 10.99 25.29 -13.58
N ALA A 298 10.45 24.07 -13.68
CA ALA A 298 9.08 23.79 -13.26
C ALA A 298 8.94 23.93 -11.74
N ALA A 299 9.93 23.44 -10.97
CA ALA A 299 9.97 23.54 -9.52
C ALA A 299 10.01 24.99 -9.01
N SER A 300 10.72 25.87 -9.74
CA SER A 300 10.98 27.25 -9.32
C SER A 300 10.00 28.27 -9.90
N ALA A 301 9.54 28.10 -11.14
CA ALA A 301 8.68 29.04 -11.85
C ALA A 301 7.25 28.55 -12.08
N GLY A 302 6.91 27.33 -11.66
CA GLY A 302 5.57 26.74 -11.87
C GLY A 302 5.27 26.47 -13.34
N THR A 303 6.31 26.22 -14.14
CA THR A 303 6.17 25.99 -15.58
C THR A 303 5.45 24.68 -15.87
N MET A 304 4.48 24.73 -16.77
CA MET A 304 3.70 23.58 -17.19
C MET A 304 4.52 22.72 -18.17
N GLN A 305 4.74 21.45 -17.84
CA GLN A 305 5.52 20.51 -18.66
C GLN A 305 4.60 19.63 -19.53
N SER A 306 5.02 19.34 -20.76
CA SER A 306 4.30 18.43 -21.67
C SER A 306 4.54 16.96 -21.32
N VAL A 307 3.78 16.05 -21.94
CA VAL A 307 4.00 14.59 -21.77
C VAL A 307 5.41 14.20 -22.24
N ASP A 308 5.85 14.73 -23.37
CA ASP A 308 7.18 14.44 -23.93
C ASP A 308 8.28 14.92 -22.99
N ASP A 309 8.14 16.12 -22.39
CA ASP A 309 9.10 16.63 -21.41
C ASP A 309 9.21 15.71 -20.19
N LEU A 310 8.08 15.23 -19.66
CA LEU A 310 8.05 14.32 -18.51
C LEU A 310 8.66 12.95 -18.85
N VAL A 311 8.43 12.44 -20.06
CA VAL A 311 9.03 11.19 -20.55
C VAL A 311 10.54 11.33 -20.69
N GLU A 312 11.05 12.46 -21.19
CA GLU A 312 12.49 12.70 -21.30
C GLU A 312 13.15 12.82 -19.93
N LEU A 313 12.51 13.47 -18.95
CA LEU A 313 12.99 13.47 -17.55
C LEU A 313 13.07 12.05 -16.98
N ALA A 314 12.07 11.20 -17.26
CA ALA A 314 12.07 9.82 -16.81
C ALA A 314 13.23 9.02 -17.42
N LYS A 315 13.49 9.19 -18.72
CA LYS A 315 14.62 8.55 -19.42
C LYS A 315 15.96 9.01 -18.86
N GLU A 316 16.11 10.30 -18.55
CA GLU A 316 17.33 10.83 -17.93
C GLU A 316 17.57 10.20 -16.56
N ILE A 317 16.57 10.23 -15.67
CA ILE A 317 16.66 9.61 -14.34
C ILE A 317 16.94 8.11 -14.47
N PHE A 318 16.26 7.41 -15.36
CA PHE A 318 16.47 5.98 -15.60
C PHE A 318 17.91 5.68 -16.06
N GLY A 319 18.41 6.44 -17.03
CA GLY A 319 19.77 6.30 -17.55
C GLY A 319 20.82 6.44 -16.45
N LYS A 320 20.74 7.51 -15.65
CA LYS A 320 21.61 7.72 -14.48
C LYS A 320 21.50 6.58 -13.47
N ALA A 321 20.28 6.11 -13.19
CA ALA A 321 20.07 5.01 -12.24
C ALA A 321 20.74 3.70 -12.72
N MET A 322 20.68 3.40 -14.01
CA MET A 322 21.34 2.20 -14.57
C MET A 322 22.87 2.28 -14.43
N GLU A 323 23.48 3.46 -14.60
CA GLU A 323 24.93 3.67 -14.40
C GLU A 323 25.37 3.40 -12.95
N HIS A 324 24.48 3.63 -11.98
CA HIS A 324 24.70 3.39 -10.56
C HIS A 324 24.30 1.99 -10.08
N GLY A 325 23.83 1.11 -10.99
CA GLY A 325 23.52 -0.27 -10.68
C GLY A 325 22.14 -0.51 -10.04
N PHE A 326 21.22 0.45 -10.16
CA PHE A 326 19.82 0.21 -9.83
C PHE A 326 19.18 -0.74 -10.84
N LYS A 327 18.10 -1.40 -10.43
CA LYS A 327 17.23 -2.19 -11.31
C LYS A 327 15.93 -1.45 -11.59
N ALA A 328 15.26 -1.78 -12.69
CA ALA A 328 14.01 -1.12 -13.07
C ALA A 328 12.95 -1.23 -11.94
N GLU A 329 12.82 -2.40 -11.31
CA GLU A 329 11.91 -2.65 -10.19
C GLU A 329 12.23 -1.86 -8.90
N GLU A 330 13.37 -1.17 -8.84
CA GLU A 330 13.76 -0.31 -7.72
C GLU A 330 13.42 1.18 -7.97
N ILE A 331 12.84 1.50 -9.14
CA ILE A 331 12.54 2.86 -9.59
C ILE A 331 11.03 3.07 -9.62
N PHE A 332 10.56 4.09 -8.90
CA PHE A 332 9.16 4.50 -8.83
C PHE A 332 9.04 5.89 -9.44
N PHE A 333 8.46 6.06 -10.62
CA PHE A 333 8.26 7.40 -11.17
C PHE A 333 7.02 8.07 -10.56
N ASP A 334 7.12 9.37 -10.27
CA ASP A 334 5.99 10.21 -9.88
C ASP A 334 5.80 11.32 -10.93
N SER A 335 4.69 11.24 -11.67
CA SER A 335 4.32 12.21 -12.70
C SER A 335 3.59 13.44 -12.15
N THR A 336 3.56 13.60 -10.81
CA THR A 336 2.84 14.62 -10.06
C THR A 336 1.31 14.51 -10.14
N VAL A 337 0.65 14.61 -8.99
CA VAL A 337 -0.82 14.69 -8.89
C VAL A 337 -1.21 16.15 -8.68
N PHE A 338 -1.96 16.72 -9.62
CA PHE A 338 -2.56 18.04 -9.46
C PHE A 338 -4.00 17.93 -8.93
N PRO A 339 -4.48 18.85 -8.08
CA PRO A 339 -5.86 18.79 -7.59
C PRO A 339 -6.89 18.99 -8.70
N LEU A 340 -7.88 18.10 -8.79
CA LEU A 340 -8.94 18.17 -9.80
C LEU A 340 -9.75 19.47 -9.71
N ALA A 341 -9.89 20.02 -8.49
CA ALA A 341 -10.62 21.27 -8.25
C ALA A 341 -10.08 22.47 -9.06
N ILE A 342 -8.80 22.44 -9.41
CA ILE A 342 -8.09 23.52 -10.11
C ILE A 342 -7.41 23.03 -11.40
N ASP A 343 -7.61 21.78 -11.80
CA ASP A 343 -7.08 21.22 -13.04
C ASP A 343 -7.91 21.71 -14.25
N MET A 344 -7.83 23.01 -14.53
CA MET A 344 -8.57 23.68 -15.58
C MET A 344 -7.64 24.61 -16.36
N PRO A 345 -6.98 24.12 -17.42
CA PRO A 345 -6.20 24.97 -18.30
C PRO A 345 -7.11 25.96 -19.03
N MET A 346 -7.06 27.23 -18.65
CA MET A 346 -7.89 28.31 -19.21
C MET A 346 -7.42 28.77 -20.62
N GLN A 347 -6.49 28.06 -21.24
CA GLN A 347 -5.93 28.37 -22.55
C GLN A 347 -6.30 27.28 -23.56
N PRO A 348 -6.88 27.62 -24.73
CA PRO A 348 -7.18 26.64 -25.77
C PRO A 348 -5.95 25.86 -26.22
N GLY A 349 -6.10 24.55 -26.46
CA GLY A 349 -5.02 23.68 -26.92
C GLY A 349 -4.03 23.26 -25.83
N VAL A 350 -4.29 23.59 -24.57
CA VAL A 350 -3.45 23.19 -23.44
C VAL A 350 -4.11 22.04 -22.69
N ALA A 351 -3.41 20.91 -22.57
CA ALA A 351 -3.91 19.72 -21.89
C ALA A 351 -3.93 19.87 -20.35
N GLY A 352 -4.88 19.19 -19.71
CA GLY A 352 -4.99 19.12 -18.25
C GLY A 352 -3.78 18.46 -17.60
N TYR A 353 -3.56 18.72 -16.31
CA TYR A 353 -2.55 18.05 -15.49
C TYR A 353 -2.84 16.56 -15.35
N THR A 354 -4.10 16.17 -15.09
CA THR A 354 -4.50 14.76 -14.96
C THR A 354 -4.28 13.99 -16.27
N TYR A 355 -4.65 14.58 -17.41
CA TYR A 355 -4.34 14.01 -18.73
C TYR A 355 -2.84 13.77 -18.89
N ARG A 356 -2.02 14.80 -18.65
CA ARG A 356 -0.57 14.71 -18.84
C ARG A 356 0.07 13.67 -17.92
N ALA A 357 -0.34 13.62 -16.66
CA ALA A 357 0.13 12.61 -15.72
C ALA A 357 -0.19 11.20 -16.23
N PHE A 358 -1.43 10.93 -16.63
CA PHE A 358 -1.85 9.58 -17.05
C PHE A 358 -1.25 9.15 -18.39
N GLU A 359 -1.14 10.06 -19.36
CA GLU A 359 -0.46 9.76 -20.63
C GLU A 359 1.04 9.55 -20.44
N THR A 360 1.68 10.25 -19.50
CA THR A 360 3.08 10.02 -19.11
C THR A 360 3.27 8.60 -18.57
N ILE A 361 2.39 8.15 -17.67
CA ILE A 361 2.42 6.77 -17.14
C ILE A 361 2.31 5.77 -18.30
N LYS A 362 1.33 5.95 -19.20
CA LYS A 362 1.14 5.05 -20.36
C LYS A 362 2.37 5.03 -21.26
N ALA A 363 2.92 6.19 -21.58
CA ALA A 363 4.08 6.31 -22.47
C ALA A 363 5.29 5.53 -21.91
N ILE A 364 5.61 5.74 -20.64
CA ILE A 364 6.76 5.10 -19.98
C ILE A 364 6.51 3.60 -19.78
N LYS A 365 5.30 3.18 -19.37
CA LYS A 365 4.97 1.75 -19.22
C LYS A 365 5.04 0.99 -20.55
N ASN A 366 4.84 1.67 -21.68
CA ASN A 366 4.98 1.11 -23.01
C ASN A 366 6.43 1.14 -23.56
N ASP A 367 7.36 1.84 -22.89
CA ASP A 367 8.76 1.87 -23.28
C ASP A 367 9.46 0.54 -22.91
N PRO A 368 9.98 -0.22 -23.88
CA PRO A 368 10.64 -1.50 -23.61
C PRO A 368 11.89 -1.38 -22.73
N ALA A 369 12.59 -0.24 -22.75
CA ALA A 369 13.80 -0.02 -21.96
C ALA A 369 13.50 0.14 -20.47
N MET A 370 12.34 0.72 -20.13
CA MET A 370 11.91 0.96 -18.75
C MET A 370 10.95 -0.12 -18.25
N LYS A 371 10.95 -1.31 -18.88
CA LYS A 371 10.11 -2.42 -18.44
C LYS A 371 10.46 -2.85 -17.01
N GLY A 372 9.49 -2.75 -16.12
CA GLY A 372 9.62 -3.15 -14.71
C GLY A 372 9.62 -1.98 -13.73
N VAL A 373 9.74 -0.73 -14.22
CA VAL A 373 9.59 0.45 -13.36
C VAL A 373 8.18 0.54 -12.78
N HIS A 374 8.09 1.10 -11.58
CA HIS A 374 6.84 1.39 -10.90
C HIS A 374 6.41 2.84 -11.11
N PHE A 375 5.13 3.12 -10.85
CA PHE A 375 4.58 4.48 -10.81
C PHE A 375 3.87 4.70 -9.49
N SER A 376 4.29 5.74 -8.78
CA SER A 376 3.69 6.19 -7.52
C SER A 376 3.11 7.58 -7.68
N MET A 377 2.08 7.88 -6.90
CA MET A 377 1.41 9.17 -6.87
C MET A 377 0.98 9.51 -5.44
N GLY A 378 1.11 10.79 -5.06
CA GLY A 378 0.46 11.35 -3.87
C GLY A 378 -1.05 11.48 -4.04
N VAL A 379 -1.79 10.37 -3.92
CA VAL A 379 -3.20 10.27 -4.34
C VAL A 379 -4.09 11.29 -3.64
N SER A 380 -3.85 11.58 -2.37
CA SER A 380 -4.66 12.53 -1.59
C SER A 380 -4.67 13.94 -2.20
N ASN A 381 -3.66 14.31 -2.99
CA ASN A 381 -3.62 15.60 -3.70
C ASN A 381 -4.71 15.76 -4.76
N CYS A 382 -5.19 14.69 -5.40
CA CYS A 382 -6.21 14.79 -6.46
C CYS A 382 -7.52 15.38 -5.95
N CYS A 383 -7.81 15.17 -4.66
CA CYS A 383 -9.05 15.55 -4.01
C CYS A 383 -8.95 16.77 -3.09
N ARG A 384 -7.82 17.48 -3.14
CA ARG A 384 -7.62 18.75 -2.43
C ARG A 384 -8.64 19.79 -2.93
N ASP A 385 -9.10 20.63 -2.01
CA ASP A 385 -10.05 21.74 -2.27
C ASP A 385 -11.45 21.33 -2.75
N LEU A 386 -11.75 20.04 -2.83
CA LEU A 386 -13.10 19.55 -3.15
C LEU A 386 -14.05 19.63 -1.95
N PRO A 387 -15.34 19.94 -2.18
CA PRO A 387 -16.34 20.19 -1.13
C PRO A 387 -16.75 18.94 -0.34
N GLY A 388 -16.49 17.75 -0.85
CA GLY A 388 -16.84 16.49 -0.19
C GLY A 388 -16.46 15.26 -1.01
N ARG A 389 -16.85 14.06 -0.54
CA ARG A 389 -16.58 12.77 -1.20
C ARG A 389 -15.10 12.50 -1.57
N ARG A 390 -14.15 13.13 -0.86
CA ARG A 390 -12.71 13.05 -1.12
C ARG A 390 -12.17 11.62 -1.30
N ILE A 391 -12.52 10.71 -0.38
CA ILE A 391 -12.12 9.29 -0.46
C ILE A 391 -12.72 8.60 -1.70
N GLY A 392 -13.96 8.96 -2.06
CA GLY A 392 -14.61 8.43 -3.27
C GLY A 392 -13.90 8.89 -4.54
N ILE A 393 -13.46 10.14 -4.59
CA ILE A 393 -12.71 10.69 -5.72
C ILE A 393 -11.32 10.09 -5.79
N ALA A 394 -10.60 9.97 -4.67
CA ALA A 394 -9.32 9.28 -4.61
C ALA A 394 -9.44 7.81 -5.10
N ARG A 395 -10.53 7.11 -4.76
CA ARG A 395 -10.82 5.75 -5.30
C ARG A 395 -11.00 5.75 -6.81
N ALA A 396 -11.79 6.67 -7.35
CA ALA A 396 -12.01 6.79 -8.79
C ALA A 396 -10.71 7.18 -9.53
N TYR A 397 -9.93 8.09 -8.95
CA TYR A 397 -8.62 8.51 -9.46
C TYR A 397 -7.65 7.35 -9.56
N VAL A 398 -7.48 6.58 -8.46
CA VAL A 398 -6.62 5.39 -8.47
C VAL A 398 -7.13 4.35 -9.46
N GLN A 399 -8.44 4.09 -9.53
CA GLN A 399 -9.00 3.15 -10.49
C GLN A 399 -8.62 3.54 -11.93
N LYS A 400 -8.78 4.82 -12.30
CA LYS A 400 -8.43 5.27 -13.65
C LYS A 400 -6.92 5.28 -13.90
N ALA A 401 -6.13 5.68 -12.91
CA ALA A 401 -4.67 5.68 -12.99
C ALA A 401 -4.10 4.25 -13.15
N MET A 402 -4.70 3.25 -12.49
CA MET A 402 -4.31 1.84 -12.63
C MET A 402 -4.51 1.32 -14.07
N GLU A 403 -5.56 1.78 -14.77
CA GLU A 403 -5.76 1.46 -16.20
C GLU A 403 -4.63 2.02 -17.07
N CYS A 404 -4.00 3.10 -16.63
CA CYS A 404 -2.88 3.75 -17.29
C CYS A 404 -1.52 3.12 -16.92
N GLY A 405 -1.49 2.34 -15.83
CA GLY A 405 -0.30 1.62 -15.36
C GLY A 405 0.20 2.01 -13.97
N LEU A 406 -0.54 2.82 -13.20
CA LEU A 406 -0.23 3.08 -11.79
C LEU A 406 -0.22 1.76 -11.00
N ASP A 407 0.83 1.51 -10.23
CA ASP A 407 1.00 0.31 -9.42
C ASP A 407 1.53 0.58 -8.00
N ALA A 408 1.75 1.84 -7.63
CA ALA A 408 2.08 2.29 -6.29
C ALA A 408 1.36 3.60 -5.93
N GLY A 409 1.28 3.95 -4.64
CA GLY A 409 0.74 5.24 -4.22
C GLY A 409 1.03 5.59 -2.78
N ILE A 410 1.23 6.89 -2.53
CA ILE A 410 1.28 7.47 -1.17
C ILE A 410 -0.16 7.74 -0.75
N VAL A 411 -0.62 6.95 0.22
CA VAL A 411 -2.05 6.82 0.59
C VAL A 411 -2.21 6.46 2.06
N ASN A 412 -3.37 6.79 2.62
CA ASN A 412 -3.80 6.17 3.86
C ASN A 412 -4.11 4.68 3.62
N ALA A 413 -3.33 3.79 4.26
CA ALA A 413 -3.37 2.35 4.05
C ALA A 413 -4.75 1.73 4.37
N ALA A 414 -5.53 2.34 5.28
CA ALA A 414 -6.86 1.83 5.65
C ALA A 414 -7.90 2.01 4.52
N HIS A 415 -7.65 2.89 3.54
CA HIS A 415 -8.61 3.14 2.45
C HIS A 415 -8.68 2.01 1.41
N LYS A 416 -7.64 1.17 1.33
CA LYS A 416 -7.52 0.00 0.42
C LYS A 416 -7.88 0.34 -1.02
N PHE A 417 -7.26 1.39 -1.58
CA PHE A 417 -7.52 1.80 -2.95
C PHE A 417 -7.26 0.66 -3.95
N GLY A 418 -8.08 0.58 -5.01
CA GLY A 418 -8.02 -0.49 -6.01
C GLY A 418 -8.59 -1.86 -5.56
N ALA A 419 -8.88 -2.07 -4.28
CA ALA A 419 -9.43 -3.35 -3.78
C ALA A 419 -10.91 -3.57 -4.16
N LYS A 420 -11.66 -2.49 -4.40
CA LYS A 420 -13.07 -2.52 -4.82
C LYS A 420 -13.32 -1.45 -5.89
N PRO A 421 -14.25 -1.68 -6.83
CA PRO A 421 -14.65 -0.67 -7.80
C PRO A 421 -15.12 0.62 -7.11
N ALA A 422 -14.75 1.76 -7.68
CA ALA A 422 -15.20 3.08 -7.25
C ALA A 422 -16.66 3.35 -7.72
N ASP A 423 -17.25 4.43 -7.21
CA ASP A 423 -18.56 4.88 -7.68
C ASP A 423 -18.49 5.24 -9.18
N PRO A 424 -19.33 4.64 -10.05
CA PRO A 424 -19.28 4.88 -11.49
C PRO A 424 -19.36 6.35 -11.89
N LYS A 425 -20.12 7.19 -11.18
CA LYS A 425 -20.23 8.62 -11.48
C LYS A 425 -18.96 9.39 -11.15
N LEU A 426 -18.23 8.97 -10.12
CA LEU A 426 -16.94 9.57 -9.80
C LEU A 426 -15.85 9.10 -10.76
N VAL A 427 -15.95 7.86 -11.26
CA VAL A 427 -15.09 7.36 -12.33
C VAL A 427 -15.29 8.20 -13.58
N GLU A 428 -16.54 8.41 -14.02
CA GLU A 428 -16.88 9.25 -15.16
C GLU A 428 -16.29 10.67 -15.04
N LEU A 429 -16.40 11.30 -13.87
CA LEU A 429 -15.77 12.60 -13.61
C LEU A 429 -14.25 12.56 -13.81
N VAL A 430 -13.56 11.58 -13.21
CA VAL A 430 -12.10 11.44 -13.35
C VAL A 430 -11.71 11.13 -14.80
N GLU A 431 -12.51 10.33 -15.50
CA GLU A 431 -12.29 9.99 -16.91
C GLU A 431 -12.35 11.22 -17.81
N ALA A 432 -13.28 12.15 -17.55
CA ALA A 432 -13.36 13.40 -18.28
C ALA A 432 -12.09 14.25 -18.09
N TYR A 433 -11.58 14.37 -16.85
CA TYR A 433 -10.31 15.05 -16.57
C TYR A 433 -9.11 14.35 -17.22
N ALA A 434 -9.09 13.02 -17.19
CA ALA A 434 -8.07 12.21 -17.85
C ALA A 434 -8.13 12.29 -19.38
N ALA A 435 -9.21 12.82 -19.96
CA ALA A 435 -9.39 12.98 -21.40
C ALA A 435 -9.07 14.41 -21.90
N MET A 436 -8.78 15.36 -21.01
CA MET A 436 -8.50 16.77 -21.36
C MET A 436 -7.15 16.94 -22.08
N ASP A 437 -7.12 16.62 -23.37
CA ASP A 437 -5.94 16.70 -24.25
C ASP A 437 -5.71 18.10 -24.85
N GLY A 438 -6.49 19.10 -24.44
CA GLY A 438 -6.48 20.46 -24.98
C GLY A 438 -7.64 20.74 -25.94
N ASP A 439 -8.45 19.73 -26.27
CA ASP A 439 -9.73 19.90 -26.94
C ASP A 439 -10.73 20.65 -26.04
N LEU A 440 -11.39 21.66 -26.60
CA LEU A 440 -12.32 22.52 -25.85
C LEU A 440 -13.60 21.79 -25.45
N ASP A 441 -14.11 20.86 -26.27
CA ASP A 441 -15.35 20.14 -25.98
C ASP A 441 -15.12 19.20 -24.78
N LYS A 442 -13.99 18.47 -24.76
CA LYS A 442 -13.61 17.62 -23.62
C LYS A 442 -13.37 18.42 -22.34
N THR A 443 -12.81 19.61 -22.48
CA THR A 443 -12.62 20.52 -21.34
C THR A 443 -13.97 20.98 -20.80
N ASN A 444 -14.93 21.32 -21.67
CA ASN A 444 -16.28 21.69 -21.27
C ASN A 444 -17.01 20.53 -20.58
N ASP A 445 -16.89 19.30 -21.08
CA ASP A 445 -17.48 18.11 -20.46
C ASP A 445 -16.97 17.91 -19.02
N ALA A 446 -15.65 18.03 -18.81
CA ALA A 446 -15.05 17.92 -17.47
C ALA A 446 -15.54 19.03 -16.52
N ILE A 447 -15.67 20.25 -17.01
CA ILE A 447 -16.19 21.41 -16.24
C ILE A 447 -17.66 21.20 -15.88
N GLU A 448 -18.48 20.72 -16.80
CA GLU A 448 -19.90 20.43 -16.56
C GLU A 448 -20.06 19.38 -15.46
N LEU A 449 -19.35 18.25 -15.57
CA LEU A 449 -19.37 17.18 -14.57
C LEU A 449 -18.86 17.66 -13.20
N MET A 450 -17.83 18.51 -13.16
CA MET A 450 -17.36 19.10 -11.90
C MET A 450 -18.39 20.07 -11.30
N GLY A 451 -19.09 20.83 -12.15
CA GLY A 451 -20.22 21.68 -11.77
C GLY A 451 -21.34 20.87 -11.12
N GLU A 452 -21.82 19.82 -11.79
CA GLU A 452 -22.83 18.90 -11.27
C GLU A 452 -22.41 18.26 -9.95
N PHE A 453 -21.14 17.83 -9.86
CA PHE A 453 -20.57 17.28 -8.63
C PHE A 453 -20.65 18.30 -7.49
N CYS A 454 -20.21 19.55 -7.72
CA CYS A 454 -20.24 20.60 -6.71
C CYS A 454 -21.67 21.00 -6.31
N GLU A 455 -22.60 21.07 -7.25
CA GLU A 455 -24.01 21.38 -7.00
C GLU A 455 -24.68 20.33 -6.12
N SER A 456 -24.26 19.06 -6.22
CA SER A 456 -24.81 17.98 -5.39
C SER A 456 -24.65 18.18 -3.87
N PHE A 457 -23.73 19.07 -3.45
CA PHE A 457 -23.47 19.42 -2.04
C PHE A 457 -24.18 20.69 -1.56
N ARG A 458 -24.82 21.46 -2.44
CA ARG A 458 -25.50 22.72 -2.07
C ARG A 458 -26.89 22.51 -1.45
N LYS A 459 -27.18 21.30 -0.96
CA LYS A 459 -28.51 20.90 -0.46
C LYS A 459 -28.73 21.25 1.00
#